data_AF-A3K5S9-F1
#
_entry.id   AF-A3K5S9-F1
#
_cell.length_a   1.000
_cell.length_b   1.000
_cell.length_c   1.000
_cell.angle_alpha   90.00
_cell.angle_beta   90.00
_cell.angle_gamma   90.00
#
_symmetry.space_group_name_H-M   'P 1'
#
loop_
_entity.id
_entity.type
_entity.pdbx_description
1 polymer ?
#
loop_
_entity_poly.entity_id
_entity_poly.type
_entity_poly.pdbx_seq_one_letter_code
_entity_poly.pdbx_strand_id
1 'polypeptide(L)'
;MRAFLAAVALFAAGPALADGERAGEFDYYVMSLSWSPNWCRMEGDARDSEQCDEDFGWVLHGLWPQYHRGWPAYCPTTQRQPSRQQTAEMADIMGTSGLAWHQWKKHGVCSGLSASAYYALSREAYGTVNRPEVFRKLDKAVKLPASVIEEAFMKANPGLEKDMVTVTCQDGFIQEVRVCLSRDLSPVPCGRDVVKDCRMKDALFEPIR
;
A
#
# COMPACT_ATOMS: atom_id res chain seq x y z
N MET A 1 14.99 -42.56 -44.94
CA MET A 1 14.74 -42.06 -43.57
C MET A 1 15.48 -40.75 -43.40
N ARG A 2 14.76 -39.63 -43.38
CA ARG A 2 15.31 -38.30 -43.11
C ARG A 2 14.68 -37.82 -41.81
N ALA A 3 15.43 -37.90 -40.70
CA ALA A 3 15.02 -37.35 -39.43
C ALA A 3 15.43 -35.86 -39.43
N PHE A 4 14.45 -34.96 -39.42
CA PHE A 4 14.67 -33.56 -39.08
C PHE A 4 14.12 -33.34 -37.67
N LEU A 5 15.01 -33.00 -36.75
CA LEU A 5 14.75 -32.70 -35.35
C LEU A 5 13.87 -31.44 -35.23
N ALA A 6 12.75 -31.56 -34.53
CA ALA A 6 11.95 -30.43 -34.10
C ALA A 6 12.68 -29.71 -32.96
N ALA A 7 13.07 -28.45 -33.18
CA ALA A 7 13.60 -27.58 -32.13
C ALA A 7 12.42 -27.08 -31.26
N VAL A 8 12.27 -27.66 -30.08
CA VAL A 8 11.38 -27.14 -29.04
C VAL A 8 12.08 -25.92 -28.42
N ALA A 9 11.60 -24.73 -28.75
CA ALA A 9 12.01 -23.50 -28.06
C ALA A 9 11.37 -23.49 -26.67
N LEU A 10 12.12 -23.94 -25.66
CA LEU A 10 11.79 -23.73 -24.25
C LEU A 10 11.94 -22.24 -23.92
N PHE A 11 10.82 -21.52 -23.88
CA PHE A 11 10.75 -20.25 -23.17
C PHE A 11 10.89 -20.53 -21.67
N ALA A 12 12.13 -20.53 -21.18
CA ALA A 12 12.40 -20.48 -19.76
C ALA A 12 11.99 -19.09 -19.24
N ALA A 13 10.76 -18.97 -18.74
CA ALA A 13 10.42 -17.93 -17.80
C ALA A 13 11.24 -18.20 -16.52
N GLY A 14 12.35 -17.49 -16.36
CA GLY A 14 13.18 -17.60 -15.17
C GLY A 14 12.41 -17.18 -13.91
N PRO A 15 12.70 -17.80 -12.75
CA PRO A 15 12.09 -17.38 -11.49
C PRO A 15 12.60 -15.97 -11.15
N ALA A 16 11.69 -15.04 -10.84
CA ALA A 16 12.06 -13.77 -10.24
C ALA A 16 12.49 -14.04 -8.78
N LEU A 17 13.79 -14.16 -8.57
CA LEU A 17 14.39 -14.18 -7.23
C LEU A 17 14.35 -12.75 -6.70
N ALA A 18 13.62 -12.51 -5.61
CA ALA A 18 13.88 -11.36 -4.74
C ALA A 18 14.96 -11.83 -3.75
N ASP A 19 16.22 -11.45 -4.00
CA ASP A 19 17.39 -11.86 -3.22
C ASP A 19 18.49 -10.78 -3.30
N GLY A 20 18.41 -9.73 -2.48
CA GLY A 20 19.55 -8.84 -2.23
C GLY A 20 19.53 -7.46 -2.89
N GLU A 21 18.35 -6.90 -3.19
CA GLU A 21 18.24 -5.50 -3.58
C GLU A 21 18.84 -4.58 -2.50
N ARG A 22 19.54 -3.53 -2.95
CA ARG A 22 20.29 -2.65 -2.05
C ARG A 22 19.37 -1.68 -1.34
N ALA A 23 19.40 -1.69 -0.01
CA ALA A 23 18.70 -0.69 0.80
C ALA A 23 19.14 0.73 0.44
N GLY A 24 18.18 1.65 0.31
CA GLY A 24 18.39 3.05 -0.05
C GLY A 24 18.40 3.34 -1.56
N GLU A 25 18.37 2.31 -2.41
CA GLU A 25 18.26 2.46 -3.86
C GLU A 25 16.82 2.20 -4.31
N PHE A 26 16.08 3.29 -4.56
CA PHE A 26 14.71 3.32 -5.05
C PHE A 26 14.38 4.74 -5.58
N ASP A 27 13.32 4.84 -6.37
CA ASP A 27 12.97 6.06 -7.11
C ASP A 27 12.00 6.97 -6.33
N TYR A 28 10.96 6.38 -5.74
CA TYR A 28 9.88 7.10 -5.05
C TYR A 28 9.20 6.19 -4.00
N TYR A 29 8.28 6.73 -3.22
CA TYR A 29 7.46 5.97 -2.28
C TYR A 29 6.04 5.78 -2.79
N VAL A 30 5.44 4.63 -2.49
CA VAL A 30 3.98 4.46 -2.50
C VAL A 30 3.50 4.45 -1.06
N MET A 31 2.68 5.44 -0.71
CA MET A 31 1.89 5.37 0.52
C MET A 31 0.59 4.62 0.23
N SER A 32 0.45 3.43 0.82
CA SER A 32 -0.77 2.63 0.71
C SER A 32 -1.69 2.85 1.90
N LEU A 33 -2.92 3.26 1.64
CA LEU A 33 -3.97 3.48 2.61
C LEU A 33 -5.05 2.40 2.44
N SER A 34 -5.25 1.57 3.46
CA SER A 34 -6.29 0.54 3.45
C SER A 34 -7.59 1.08 4.05
N TRP A 35 -8.74 0.77 3.44
CA TRP A 35 -10.03 1.06 4.07
C TRP A 35 -10.35 -0.02 5.10
N SER A 36 -10.19 0.32 6.39
CA SER A 36 -10.28 -0.64 7.50
C SER A 36 -11.58 -1.45 7.51
N PRO A 37 -12.78 -0.85 7.32
CA PRO A 37 -14.02 -1.61 7.34
C PRO A 37 -14.11 -2.71 6.27
N ASN A 38 -13.63 -2.44 5.05
CA ASN A 38 -13.57 -3.44 3.99
C ASN A 38 -12.55 -4.53 4.33
N TRP A 39 -11.36 -4.16 4.81
CA TRP A 39 -10.36 -5.15 5.22
C TRP A 39 -10.84 -6.04 6.37
N CYS A 40 -11.52 -5.47 7.36
CA CYS A 40 -12.10 -6.24 8.46
C CYS A 40 -13.14 -7.25 7.97
N ARG A 41 -14.05 -6.82 7.08
CA ARG A 41 -15.04 -7.72 6.50
C ARG A 41 -14.42 -8.82 5.63
N MET A 42 -13.35 -8.54 4.90
CA MET A 42 -12.70 -9.51 4.01
C MET A 42 -11.78 -10.49 4.76
N GLU A 43 -11.07 -10.01 5.79
CA GLU A 43 -9.96 -10.74 6.40
C GLU A 43 -9.90 -10.56 7.92
N GLY A 44 -10.01 -9.32 8.42
CA GLY A 44 -9.72 -8.99 9.81
C GLY A 44 -10.62 -9.69 10.83
N ASP A 45 -11.92 -9.83 10.54
CA ASP A 45 -12.88 -10.53 11.42
C ASP A 45 -12.56 -12.02 11.53
N ALA A 46 -12.17 -12.66 10.41
CA ALA A 46 -11.78 -14.06 10.42
C ALA A 46 -10.47 -14.32 11.17
N ARG A 47 -9.71 -13.25 11.44
CA ARG A 47 -8.44 -13.28 12.19
C ARG A 47 -8.57 -12.76 13.63
N ASP A 48 -9.77 -12.38 14.07
CA ASP A 48 -10.00 -11.74 15.38
C ASP A 48 -9.05 -10.54 15.59
N SER A 49 -8.88 -9.69 14.57
CA SER A 49 -7.93 -8.58 14.61
C SER A 49 -8.42 -7.42 15.47
N GLU A 50 -7.57 -6.95 16.40
CA GLU A 50 -7.84 -5.78 17.27
C GLU A 50 -8.23 -4.50 16.50
N GLN A 51 -7.66 -4.29 15.30
CA GLN A 51 -8.04 -3.20 14.40
C GLN A 51 -9.56 -3.15 14.09
N CYS A 52 -10.26 -4.28 14.15
CA CYS A 52 -11.67 -4.40 13.79
C CYS A 52 -12.64 -4.09 14.94
N ASP A 53 -12.10 -3.82 16.13
CA ASP A 53 -12.82 -3.34 17.32
C ASP A 53 -12.79 -1.80 17.44
N GLU A 54 -12.04 -1.12 16.57
CA GLU A 54 -11.83 0.33 16.57
C GLU A 54 -12.54 1.01 15.38
N ASP A 55 -12.80 2.33 15.48
CA ASP A 55 -13.52 3.13 14.48
C ASP A 55 -12.63 3.61 13.30
N PHE A 56 -11.67 2.78 12.91
CA PHE A 56 -10.73 3.12 11.85
C PHE A 56 -11.43 3.31 10.49
N GLY A 57 -11.06 4.38 9.80
CA GLY A 57 -11.37 4.59 8.40
C GLY A 57 -10.21 4.14 7.51
N TRP A 58 -9.62 5.10 6.80
CA TRP A 58 -8.36 4.87 6.08
C TRP A 58 -7.21 4.74 7.09
N VAL A 59 -6.50 3.62 7.06
CA VAL A 59 -5.27 3.38 7.85
C VAL A 59 -4.08 3.28 6.92
N LEU A 60 -2.90 3.67 7.39
CA LEU A 60 -1.64 3.44 6.72
C LEU A 60 -1.34 1.93 6.70
N HIS A 61 -1.50 1.30 5.53
CA HIS A 61 -0.98 -0.05 5.33
C HIS A 61 0.54 -0.02 5.27
N GLY A 62 1.15 0.96 4.59
CA GLY A 62 2.60 1.16 4.65
C GLY A 62 3.13 2.21 3.68
N LEU A 63 4.41 2.56 3.85
CA LEU A 63 5.15 3.48 2.99
C LEU A 63 6.25 2.71 2.24
N TRP A 64 6.02 2.39 0.97
CA TRP A 64 6.82 1.40 0.25
C TRP A 64 7.80 2.06 -0.70
N PRO A 65 9.13 1.85 -0.52
CA PRO A 65 10.10 2.16 -1.57
C PRO A 65 9.70 1.47 -2.88
N GLN A 66 9.73 2.22 -3.98
CA GLN A 66 9.34 1.77 -5.30
C GLN A 66 10.40 2.11 -6.34
N TYR A 67 10.56 1.21 -7.31
CA TYR A 67 11.15 1.56 -8.58
C TYR A 67 10.07 2.04 -9.55
N HIS A 68 10.46 2.71 -10.64
CA HIS A 68 9.55 2.97 -11.76
C HIS A 68 8.96 1.68 -12.37
N ARG A 69 9.66 0.54 -12.19
CA ARG A 69 9.22 -0.81 -12.57
C ARG A 69 9.60 -1.81 -11.47
N GLY A 70 8.61 -2.43 -10.85
CA GLY A 70 8.80 -3.30 -9.69
C GLY A 70 9.12 -2.56 -8.38
N TRP A 71 9.58 -3.29 -7.38
CA TRP A 71 9.90 -2.76 -6.05
C TRP A 71 10.91 -3.64 -5.31
N PRO A 72 11.74 -3.07 -4.44
CA PRO A 72 12.60 -3.86 -3.56
C PRO A 72 11.79 -4.41 -2.36
N ALA A 73 12.17 -5.58 -1.87
CA ALA A 73 11.56 -6.18 -0.68
C ALA A 73 12.59 -6.95 0.14
N TYR A 74 12.42 -6.97 1.47
CA TYR A 74 13.27 -7.72 2.41
C TYR A 74 14.78 -7.44 2.25
N CYS A 75 15.14 -6.19 1.92
CA CYS A 75 16.51 -5.80 1.65
C CYS A 75 17.45 -6.10 2.84
N PRO A 76 18.68 -6.56 2.58
CA PRO A 76 19.69 -6.73 3.62
C PRO A 76 19.94 -5.41 4.36
N THR A 77 20.01 -5.47 5.70
CA THR A 77 20.21 -4.29 6.53
C THR A 77 21.01 -4.60 7.79
N THR A 78 21.80 -3.61 8.23
CA THR A 78 22.46 -3.60 9.54
C THR A 78 21.67 -2.80 10.57
N GLN A 79 20.56 -2.16 10.15
CA GLN A 79 19.69 -1.41 11.04
C GLN A 79 19.02 -2.35 12.04
N ARG A 80 18.91 -1.90 13.29
CA ARG A 80 18.22 -2.66 14.34
C ARG A 80 16.73 -2.78 13.99
N GLN A 81 16.18 -3.97 14.23
CA GLN A 81 14.74 -4.20 14.18
C GLN A 81 14.01 -3.28 15.19
N PRO A 82 12.79 -2.83 14.87
CA PRO A 82 12.04 -1.96 15.78
C PRO A 82 11.79 -2.64 17.12
N SER A 83 11.70 -1.85 18.19
CA SER A 83 11.25 -2.36 19.48
C SER A 83 9.74 -2.66 19.45
N ARG A 84 9.25 -3.42 20.42
CA ARG A 84 7.80 -3.61 20.65
C ARG A 84 7.08 -2.27 20.87
N GLN A 85 7.74 -1.34 21.57
CA GLN A 85 7.19 -0.01 21.78
C GLN A 85 7.03 0.75 20.45
N GLN A 86 8.06 0.77 19.60
CA GLN A 86 8.01 1.47 18.32
C GLN A 86 6.91 0.96 17.39
N THR A 87 6.64 -0.35 17.42
CA THR A 87 5.56 -0.94 16.62
C THR A 87 4.18 -0.69 17.23
N ALA A 88 4.06 -0.73 18.56
CA ALA A 88 2.83 -0.36 19.26
C ALA A 88 2.44 1.11 19.03
N GLU A 89 3.40 2.02 19.02
CA GLU A 89 3.21 3.45 18.73
C GLU A 89 2.75 3.75 17.30
N MET A 90 2.69 2.75 16.40
CA MET A 90 2.17 2.90 15.04
C MET A 90 0.76 2.30 14.87
N ALA A 91 0.24 1.60 15.88
CA ALA A 91 -1.07 0.93 15.79
C ALA A 91 -2.22 1.93 15.60
N ASP A 92 -2.07 3.17 16.09
CA ASP A 92 -3.05 4.26 15.92
C ASP A 92 -3.23 4.71 14.45
N ILE A 93 -2.24 4.48 13.57
CA ILE A 93 -2.36 4.79 12.15
C ILE A 93 -2.28 3.56 11.25
N MET A 94 -1.76 2.43 11.74
CA MET A 94 -1.60 1.18 10.98
C MET A 94 -2.54 0.06 11.44
N GLY A 95 -3.42 0.32 12.41
CA GLY A 95 -4.38 -0.63 12.94
C GLY A 95 -3.81 -1.65 13.92
N THR A 96 -2.62 -2.22 13.67
CA THR A 96 -1.98 -3.17 14.58
C THR A 96 -0.47 -3.03 14.64
N SER A 97 0.12 -3.37 15.80
CA SER A 97 1.58 -3.43 15.96
C SER A 97 2.23 -4.50 15.07
N GLY A 98 1.52 -5.60 14.83
CA GLY A 98 1.95 -6.68 13.94
C GLY A 98 2.09 -6.23 12.49
N LEU A 99 1.16 -5.39 12.01
CA LEU A 99 1.26 -4.80 10.68
C LEU A 99 2.49 -3.88 10.59
N ALA A 100 2.67 -2.99 11.57
CA ALA A 100 3.83 -2.09 11.61
C ALA A 100 5.15 -2.86 11.54
N TRP A 101 5.28 -3.96 12.28
CA TRP A 101 6.45 -4.84 12.24
C TRP A 101 6.67 -5.44 10.84
N HIS A 102 5.62 -6.05 10.27
CA HIS A 102 5.69 -6.69 8.95
C HIS A 102 6.13 -5.69 7.86
N GLN A 103 5.55 -4.50 7.89
CA GLN A 103 5.78 -3.45 6.91
C GLN A 103 7.19 -2.89 6.98
N TRP A 104 7.74 -2.71 8.18
CA TRP A 104 9.15 -2.37 8.32
C TRP A 104 10.04 -3.49 7.76
N LYS A 105 9.81 -4.76 8.15
CA LYS A 105 10.65 -5.89 7.72
C LYS A 105 10.65 -6.07 6.20
N LYS A 106 9.50 -5.90 5.55
CA LYS A 106 9.35 -6.12 4.10
C LYS A 106 9.78 -4.89 3.28
N HIS A 107 9.34 -3.70 3.68
CA HIS A 107 9.48 -2.49 2.87
C HIS A 107 10.37 -1.44 3.54
N GLY A 108 10.21 -1.23 4.85
CA GLY A 108 10.96 -0.21 5.58
C GLY A 108 12.48 -0.42 5.55
N VAL A 109 12.96 -1.66 5.65
CA VAL A 109 14.40 -1.97 5.53
C VAL A 109 15.01 -1.52 4.20
N CYS A 110 14.22 -1.52 3.12
CA CYS A 110 14.66 -1.12 1.78
C CYS A 110 14.82 0.39 1.62
N SER A 111 14.29 1.20 2.54
CA SER A 111 14.54 2.65 2.55
C SER A 111 15.98 3.01 2.95
N GLY A 112 16.70 2.09 3.61
CA GLY A 112 18.00 2.34 4.23
C GLY A 112 17.92 3.10 5.57
N LEU A 113 16.73 3.50 6.01
CA LEU A 113 16.50 4.21 7.26
C LEU A 113 16.52 3.27 8.46
N SER A 114 16.85 3.82 9.64
CA SER A 114 16.57 3.15 10.90
C SER A 114 15.06 2.99 11.09
N ALA A 115 14.63 2.05 11.93
CA ALA A 115 13.20 1.83 12.18
C ALA A 115 12.50 3.10 12.74
N SER A 116 13.16 3.85 13.62
CA SER A 116 12.61 5.12 14.13
C SER A 116 12.42 6.16 13.04
N ALA A 117 13.41 6.35 12.17
CA ALA A 117 13.33 7.31 11.08
C ALA A 117 12.28 6.90 10.03
N TYR A 118 12.18 5.61 9.71
CA TYR A 118 11.17 5.10 8.79
C TYR A 118 9.75 5.29 9.33
N TYR A 119 9.50 5.00 10.60
CA TYR A 119 8.17 5.21 11.19
C TYR A 119 7.81 6.69 11.33
N ALA A 120 8.79 7.55 11.66
CA ALA A 120 8.59 8.99 11.64
C ALA A 120 8.19 9.49 10.23
N LEU A 121 8.94 9.08 9.19
CA LEU A 121 8.63 9.41 7.80
C LEU A 121 7.27 8.85 7.36
N SER A 122 6.93 7.63 7.79
CA SER A 122 5.64 7.01 7.50
C SER A 122 4.47 7.81 8.08
N ARG A 123 4.61 8.30 9.31
CA ARG A 123 3.61 9.15 9.97
C ARG A 123 3.54 10.53 9.33
N GLU A 124 4.67 11.11 8.94
CA GLU A 124 4.71 12.37 8.19
C GLU A 124 3.97 12.23 6.86
N ALA A 125 4.31 11.22 6.06
CA ALA A 125 3.63 10.91 4.81
C ALA A 125 2.13 10.75 5.00
N TYR A 126 1.72 9.97 6.02
CA TYR A 126 0.32 9.81 6.37
C TYR A 126 -0.36 11.16 6.70
N GLY A 127 0.34 12.07 7.37
CA GLY A 127 -0.12 13.43 7.63
C GLY A 127 -0.24 14.33 6.39
N THR A 128 0.57 14.12 5.36
CA THR A 128 0.57 14.95 4.14
C THR A 128 -0.66 14.77 3.25
N VAL A 129 -1.36 13.64 3.34
CA VAL A 129 -2.55 13.34 2.52
C VAL A 129 -3.82 13.44 3.37
N ASN A 130 -4.70 14.34 2.97
CA ASN A 130 -6.05 14.47 3.51
C ASN A 130 -6.91 13.31 3.02
N ARG A 131 -7.49 12.58 3.97
CA ARG A 131 -8.48 11.53 3.69
C ARG A 131 -9.87 12.18 3.55
N PRO A 132 -10.64 11.92 2.49
CA PRO A 132 -11.93 12.58 2.29
C PRO A 132 -12.95 12.27 3.40
N GLU A 133 -13.37 13.29 4.15
CA GLU A 133 -14.29 13.14 5.29
C GLU A 133 -15.66 12.58 4.91
N VAL A 134 -16.07 12.73 3.64
CA VAL A 134 -17.37 12.25 3.15
C VAL A 134 -17.55 10.75 3.39
N PHE A 135 -16.46 9.97 3.35
CA PHE A 135 -16.50 8.53 3.58
C PHE A 135 -16.71 8.17 5.06
N ARG A 136 -16.28 9.02 5.99
CA ARG A 136 -16.58 8.84 7.43
C ARG A 136 -18.05 9.06 7.77
N LYS A 137 -18.82 9.68 6.87
CA LYS A 137 -20.25 10.01 7.08
C LYS A 137 -21.19 8.94 6.53
N LEU A 138 -20.67 7.86 5.96
CA LEU A 138 -21.49 6.76 5.50
C LEU A 138 -22.06 6.01 6.70
N ASP A 139 -23.38 5.80 6.68
CA ASP A 139 -24.14 5.07 7.71
C ASP A 139 -24.53 3.65 7.26
N LYS A 140 -24.31 3.34 5.98
CA LYS A 140 -24.61 2.04 5.37
C LYS A 140 -23.63 1.72 4.26
N ALA A 141 -23.50 0.43 3.97
CA ALA A 141 -22.69 -0.03 2.86
C ALA A 141 -23.23 0.50 1.53
N VAL A 142 -22.33 0.90 0.64
CA VAL A 142 -22.66 1.39 -0.69
C VAL A 142 -21.87 0.64 -1.75
N LYS A 143 -22.40 0.66 -2.98
CA LYS A 143 -21.65 0.27 -4.18
C LYS A 143 -21.35 1.52 -4.98
N LEU A 144 -20.08 1.71 -5.33
CA LEU A 144 -19.62 2.89 -6.08
C LEU A 144 -18.54 2.53 -7.09
N PRO A 145 -18.40 3.31 -8.17
CA PRO A 145 -17.24 3.21 -9.04
C PRO A 145 -15.96 3.56 -8.28
N ALA A 146 -14.88 2.80 -8.48
CA ALA A 146 -13.59 3.09 -7.84
C ALA A 146 -13.07 4.51 -8.18
N SER A 147 -13.42 5.03 -9.37
CA SER A 147 -13.10 6.40 -9.77
C SER A 147 -13.69 7.46 -8.84
N VAL A 148 -14.82 7.19 -8.17
CA VAL A 148 -15.39 8.13 -7.18
C VAL A 148 -14.47 8.29 -5.97
N ILE A 149 -13.74 7.23 -5.59
CA ILE A 149 -12.75 7.30 -4.51
C ILE A 149 -11.55 8.14 -4.96
N GLU A 150 -11.01 7.89 -6.16
CA GLU A 150 -9.91 8.67 -6.74
C GLU A 150 -10.25 10.16 -6.84
N GLU A 151 -11.42 10.48 -7.40
CA GLU A 151 -11.93 11.84 -7.53
C GLU A 151 -12.09 12.54 -6.16
N ALA A 152 -12.56 11.81 -5.14
CA ALA A 152 -12.66 12.35 -3.79
C ALA A 152 -11.29 12.66 -3.19
N PHE A 153 -10.28 11.81 -3.40
CA PHE A 153 -8.91 12.05 -2.94
C PHE A 153 -8.27 13.24 -3.66
N MET A 154 -8.42 13.35 -4.98
CA MET A 154 -7.94 14.51 -5.74
C MET A 154 -8.61 15.81 -5.27
N LYS A 155 -9.93 15.77 -5.00
CA LYS A 155 -10.66 16.92 -4.47
C LYS A 155 -10.19 17.35 -3.07
N ALA A 156 -9.83 16.40 -2.22
CA ALA A 156 -9.38 16.67 -0.84
C ALA A 156 -7.90 17.13 -0.77
N ASN A 157 -7.13 16.91 -1.84
CA ASN A 157 -5.69 17.18 -1.88
C ASN A 157 -5.33 17.97 -3.14
N PRO A 158 -5.46 19.31 -3.11
CA PRO A 158 -5.00 20.15 -4.22
C PRO A 158 -3.52 19.89 -4.50
N GLY A 159 -3.21 19.38 -5.70
CA GLY A 159 -1.87 18.94 -6.09
C GLY A 159 -1.74 17.44 -6.36
N LEU A 160 -2.73 16.62 -5.99
CA LEU A 160 -2.85 15.26 -6.50
C LEU A 160 -3.52 15.26 -7.87
N GLU A 161 -2.79 14.76 -8.86
CA GLU A 161 -3.30 14.50 -10.20
C GLU A 161 -3.64 13.02 -10.40
N LYS A 162 -4.35 12.72 -11.49
CA LYS A 162 -4.89 11.38 -11.77
C LYS A 162 -3.83 10.28 -11.82
N ASP A 163 -2.61 10.59 -12.24
CA ASP A 163 -1.51 9.62 -12.32
C ASP A 163 -0.69 9.53 -11.02
N MET A 164 -1.03 10.28 -9.98
CA MET A 164 -0.36 10.29 -8.67
C MET A 164 -1.12 9.50 -7.59
N VAL A 165 -2.37 9.14 -7.87
CA VAL A 165 -3.24 8.37 -6.99
C VAL A 165 -3.93 7.26 -7.77
N THR A 166 -4.04 6.07 -7.17
CA THR A 166 -4.72 4.92 -7.79
C THR A 166 -5.48 4.14 -6.72
N VAL A 167 -6.61 3.57 -7.10
CA VAL A 167 -7.42 2.72 -6.22
C VAL A 167 -7.29 1.26 -6.64
N THR A 168 -7.07 0.37 -5.67
CA THR A 168 -7.12 -1.08 -5.89
C THR A 168 -8.43 -1.66 -5.38
N CYS A 169 -8.84 -2.78 -5.97
CA CYS A 169 -9.96 -3.57 -5.50
C CYS A 169 -9.55 -5.02 -5.31
N GLN A 170 -10.23 -5.69 -4.39
CA GLN A 170 -10.09 -7.11 -4.13
C GLN A 170 -11.47 -7.69 -3.83
N ASP A 171 -11.79 -8.84 -4.43
CA ASP A 171 -12.99 -9.63 -4.12
C ASP A 171 -14.32 -8.84 -4.14
N GLY A 172 -14.39 -7.81 -4.98
CA GLY A 172 -15.57 -6.96 -5.13
C GLY A 172 -15.59 -5.70 -4.25
N PHE A 173 -14.55 -5.47 -3.45
CA PHE A 173 -14.42 -4.35 -2.51
C PHE A 173 -13.36 -3.36 -2.97
N ILE A 174 -13.52 -2.09 -2.61
CA ILE A 174 -12.39 -1.15 -2.58
C ILE A 174 -11.40 -1.64 -1.53
N GLN A 175 -10.14 -1.81 -1.89
CA GLN A 175 -9.12 -2.36 -1.00
C GLN A 175 -8.22 -1.24 -0.47
N GLU A 176 -7.53 -0.54 -1.37
CA GLU A 176 -6.57 0.49 -1.02
C GLU A 176 -6.69 1.72 -1.89
N VAL A 177 -6.26 2.86 -1.35
CA VAL A 177 -5.85 4.04 -2.10
C VAL A 177 -4.33 4.14 -1.98
N ARG A 178 -3.65 4.22 -3.11
CA ARG A 178 -2.19 4.34 -3.17
C ARG A 178 -1.83 5.71 -3.71
N VAL A 179 -1.01 6.45 -2.98
CA VAL A 179 -0.50 7.77 -3.38
C VAL A 179 1.00 7.67 -3.60
N CYS A 180 1.47 8.13 -4.75
CA CYS A 180 2.89 8.13 -5.09
C CYS A 180 3.53 9.45 -4.68
N LEU A 181 4.61 9.33 -3.90
CA LEU A 181 5.30 10.44 -3.28
C LEU A 181 6.79 10.36 -3.62
N SER A 182 7.42 11.50 -3.89
CA SER A 182 8.87 11.60 -3.95
C SER A 182 9.50 11.24 -2.59
N ARG A 183 10.84 11.18 -2.55
CA ARG A 183 11.57 10.86 -1.31
C ARG A 183 11.43 11.93 -0.23
N ASP A 184 11.11 13.15 -0.61
CA ASP A 184 10.76 14.30 0.23
C ASP A 184 9.23 14.50 0.38
N LEU A 185 8.44 13.47 0.05
CA LEU A 185 7.00 13.38 0.28
C LEU A 185 6.12 14.34 -0.55
N SER A 186 6.66 14.89 -1.65
CA SER A 186 5.85 15.64 -2.63
C SER A 186 5.11 14.67 -3.57
N PRO A 187 3.87 14.93 -3.99
CA PRO A 187 3.19 14.10 -4.98
C PRO A 187 3.98 13.98 -6.29
N VAL A 188 4.06 12.75 -6.80
CA VAL A 188 4.70 12.44 -8.10
C VAL A 188 3.88 11.40 -8.87
N PRO A 189 3.99 11.36 -10.21
CA PRO A 189 3.35 10.32 -10.99
C PRO A 189 3.81 8.92 -10.57
N CYS A 190 2.86 8.01 -10.41
CA CYS A 190 3.10 6.61 -10.13
C CYS A 190 3.78 5.90 -11.31
N GLY A 191 4.69 4.97 -10.99
CA GLY A 191 5.22 4.01 -11.97
C GLY A 191 4.12 3.15 -12.59
N ARG A 192 4.35 2.67 -13.82
CA ARG A 192 3.33 1.94 -14.61
C ARG A 192 2.79 0.69 -13.92
N ASP A 193 3.61 0.04 -13.08
CA ASP A 193 3.20 -1.17 -12.37
C ASP A 193 2.30 -0.88 -11.17
N VAL A 194 2.31 0.36 -10.68
CA VAL A 194 1.48 0.83 -9.57
C VAL A 194 0.13 1.33 -10.08
N VAL A 195 0.09 2.01 -11.24
CA VAL A 195 -1.15 2.46 -11.90
C VAL A 195 -1.94 1.27 -12.44
N LYS A 196 -2.53 0.50 -11.53
CA LYS A 196 -3.43 -0.62 -11.80
C LYS A 196 -4.79 -0.28 -11.22
N ASP A 197 -5.41 0.73 -11.81
CA ASP A 197 -6.69 1.22 -11.35
C ASP A 197 -7.72 0.10 -11.36
N CYS A 198 -8.40 -0.04 -10.23
CA CYS A 198 -9.61 -0.79 -10.16
C CYS A 198 -10.63 -0.21 -11.13
N ARG A 199 -11.10 -1.03 -12.08
CA ARG A 199 -12.09 -0.61 -13.09
C ARG A 199 -13.53 -0.93 -12.70
N MET A 200 -13.76 -1.39 -11.48
CA MET A 200 -15.10 -1.73 -11.01
C MET A 200 -15.98 -0.49 -10.94
N LYS A 201 -17.24 -0.65 -11.34
CA LYS A 201 -18.25 0.42 -11.32
C LYS A 201 -19.18 0.32 -10.11
N ASP A 202 -19.08 -0.75 -9.36
CA ASP A 202 -19.99 -1.15 -8.29
C ASP A 202 -19.25 -1.85 -7.14
N ALA A 203 -18.02 -1.41 -6.86
CA ALA A 203 -17.21 -1.93 -5.75
C ALA A 203 -17.87 -1.61 -4.40
N LEU A 204 -17.89 -2.59 -3.50
CA LEU A 204 -18.46 -2.43 -2.17
C LEU A 204 -17.56 -1.56 -1.29
N PHE A 205 -18.20 -0.67 -0.55
CA PHE A 205 -17.55 0.23 0.40
C PHE A 205 -18.38 0.27 1.69
N GLU A 206 -17.86 -0.40 2.72
CA GLU A 206 -18.48 -0.48 4.05
C GLU A 206 -18.36 0.85 4.80
N PRO A 207 -19.33 1.21 5.65
CA PRO A 207 -19.19 2.34 6.56
C PRO A 207 -18.17 2.01 7.67
N ILE A 208 -17.73 3.03 8.40
CA ILE A 208 -16.97 2.81 9.63
C ILE A 208 -17.86 2.09 10.66
N ARG A 209 -17.24 1.22 11.47
CA ARG A 209 -17.91 0.41 12.49
C ARG A 209 -18.45 1.23 13.65
#